data_AF-A0A1B8DS28-F1
#
_entry.id   AF-A0A1B8DS28-F1
#
_cell.length_a   1.000
_cell.length_b   1.000
_cell.length_c   1.000
_cell.angle_alpha   90.00
_cell.angle_beta   90.00
_cell.angle_gamma   90.00
#
_symmetry.space_group_name_H-M   'P 1'
#
loop_
_entity.id
_entity.type
_entity.pdbx_description
1 polymer ?
#
loop_
_entity_poly.entity_id
_entity_poly.type
_entity_poly.pdbx_seq_one_letter_code
_entity_poly.pdbx_strand_id
1 'polypeptide(L)'
;MSHRFLKRFSPNPEARSLGKAYAALAKRSLKEGIEDICLENIQACILIGTICSGENDVGTESIYYGIANTMAQLLHISSEDESSDAITQETKRLVWWSLYMIDAWSTAGIDLPRRLLFRGSGPQLPMDEGVFNRLERGDPPPNPWKPGLWTHYVVLVQIFGRILDLNRRLVFPSDEYKTPIEEESQRLALELEDFERNLPDDVRYSEANLAARIADSTGRMFVALHLGYHHYSTLLYYHYLENHKLSFAEPSRLYISRCKYHAAAFSDIVRISLANNEAEAVYNIFGHMTVVSSSVLVHTVLFGGNSEVREARERLEVNFQLLVKLGEFWPSVTPLMNRLIKFQNFCIESTSPQPHKMDRWMIKFLLQHALDLNNRDDVQSEEVPFRRPSDRVGSSSNWELIERSRMTEEIICGTQIAPRNI
;
A
#
# COMPACT_ATOMS: atom_id res chain seq x y z
N MET A 1 1.09 -9.72 15.61
CA MET A 1 2.53 -9.55 15.93
C MET A 1 2.75 -8.22 16.62
N SER A 2 3.28 -8.20 17.85
CA SER A 2 3.61 -6.96 18.57
C SER A 2 4.92 -6.37 18.04
N HIS A 3 4.87 -5.18 17.44
CA HIS A 3 6.05 -4.48 16.87
C HIS A 3 7.04 -3.97 17.91
N ARG A 4 6.75 -4.16 19.21
CA ARG A 4 7.66 -3.82 20.33
C ARG A 4 8.99 -4.59 20.29
N PHE A 5 9.10 -5.65 19.47
CA PHE A 5 10.28 -6.51 19.40
C PHE A 5 11.20 -6.27 18.21
N LEU A 6 10.81 -5.44 17.24
CA LEU A 6 11.72 -5.06 16.16
C LEU A 6 12.67 -3.98 16.68
N LYS A 7 13.93 -4.38 16.95
CA LYS A 7 15.02 -3.46 17.32
C LYS A 7 15.10 -2.22 16.41
N ARG A 8 14.61 -2.32 15.17
CA ARG A 8 14.46 -1.23 14.20
C ARG A 8 13.66 -0.03 14.71
N PHE A 9 12.65 -0.23 15.55
CA PHE A 9 11.84 0.85 16.13
C PHE A 9 12.29 1.23 17.54
N SER A 10 13.40 0.68 18.02
CA SER A 10 13.95 1.06 19.31
C SER A 10 14.36 2.53 19.28
N PRO A 11 14.06 3.33 20.32
CA PRO A 11 14.58 4.69 20.44
C PRO A 11 16.11 4.71 20.56
N ASN A 12 16.73 3.61 21.02
CA ASN A 12 18.19 3.50 21.13
C ASN A 12 18.86 3.19 19.77
N PRO A 13 19.72 4.10 19.24
CA PRO A 13 20.45 3.88 17.98
C PRO A 13 21.37 2.65 17.99
N GLU A 14 21.97 2.30 19.12
CA GLU A 14 22.81 1.09 19.26
C GLU A 14 21.97 -0.18 19.15
N ALA A 15 20.75 -0.16 19.70
CA ALA A 15 19.83 -1.27 19.52
C ALA A 15 19.43 -1.41 18.04
N ARG A 16 19.17 -0.30 17.34
CA ARG A 16 18.87 -0.31 15.90
C ARG A 16 20.02 -0.87 15.07
N SER A 17 21.26 -0.50 15.38
CA SER A 17 22.45 -0.95 14.62
C SER A 17 22.66 -2.48 14.68
N LEU A 18 22.31 -3.10 15.81
CA LEU A 18 22.34 -4.57 15.96
C LEU A 18 21.31 -5.30 15.09
N GLY A 19 20.29 -4.61 14.60
CA GLY A 19 19.24 -5.22 13.77
C GLY A 19 19.79 -5.90 12.52
N LYS A 20 20.80 -5.30 11.86
CA LYS A 20 21.46 -5.89 10.68
C LYS A 20 22.21 -7.17 11.01
N ALA A 21 22.92 -7.19 12.14
CA ALA A 21 23.65 -8.37 12.59
C ALA A 21 22.70 -9.54 12.90
N TYR A 22 21.59 -9.27 13.59
CA TYR A 22 20.58 -10.30 13.88
C TYR A 22 19.85 -10.79 12.63
N ALA A 23 19.52 -9.90 11.70
CA ALA A 23 18.96 -10.31 10.42
C ALA A 23 19.91 -11.24 9.65
N ALA A 24 21.22 -10.93 9.64
CA ALA A 24 22.22 -11.78 9.00
C ALA A 24 22.36 -13.15 9.65
N LEU A 25 22.32 -13.20 10.99
CA LEU A 25 22.34 -14.46 11.75
C LEU A 25 21.08 -15.28 11.51
N ALA A 26 19.89 -14.68 11.62
CA ALA A 26 18.62 -15.35 11.35
C ALA A 26 18.57 -15.91 9.92
N LYS A 27 19.04 -15.13 8.93
CA LYS A 27 19.15 -15.57 7.54
C LYS A 27 20.10 -16.74 7.36
N ARG A 28 21.20 -16.81 8.14
CA ARG A 28 22.13 -17.95 8.12
C ARG A 28 21.47 -19.19 8.72
N SER A 29 20.89 -19.08 9.91
CA SER A 29 20.24 -20.19 10.60
C SER A 29 19.07 -20.77 9.78
N LEU A 30 18.24 -19.92 9.17
CA LEU A 30 17.17 -20.39 8.28
C LEU A 30 17.73 -21.14 7.07
N LYS A 31 18.86 -20.72 6.50
CA LYS A 31 19.46 -21.41 5.35
C LYS A 31 19.98 -22.80 5.70
N GLU A 32 20.45 -23.01 6.92
CA GLU A 32 20.95 -24.32 7.39
C GLU A 32 19.83 -25.36 7.47
N GLY A 33 18.59 -24.95 7.76
CA GLY A 33 17.41 -25.82 7.85
C GLY A 33 16.35 -25.54 6.79
N ILE A 34 16.68 -24.92 5.65
CA ILE A 34 15.68 -24.45 4.68
C ILE A 34 14.88 -25.57 4.03
N GLU A 35 15.40 -26.80 4.05
CA GLU A 35 14.75 -27.98 3.48
C GLU A 35 13.68 -28.56 4.43
N ASP A 36 13.70 -28.17 5.72
CA ASP A 36 12.71 -28.61 6.69
C ASP A 36 11.37 -27.92 6.41
N ILE A 37 10.41 -28.68 5.91
CA ILE A 37 9.06 -28.20 5.62
C ILE A 37 8.29 -28.15 6.96
N CYS A 38 8.34 -27.01 7.65
CA CYS A 38 7.68 -26.79 8.94
C CYS A 38 7.08 -25.37 9.06
N LEU A 39 6.18 -25.17 10.03
CA LEU A 39 5.49 -23.90 10.25
C LEU A 39 6.46 -22.78 10.67
N GLU A 40 7.48 -23.13 11.45
CA GLU A 40 8.53 -22.26 11.94
C GLU A 40 9.34 -21.69 10.78
N ASN A 41 9.69 -22.52 9.80
CA ASN A 41 10.42 -22.08 8.62
C ASN A 41 9.56 -21.19 7.70
N ILE A 42 8.25 -21.45 7.60
CA ILE A 42 7.33 -20.55 6.91
C ILE A 42 7.34 -19.16 7.59
N GLN A 43 7.19 -19.12 8.91
CA GLN A 43 7.21 -17.88 9.69
C GLN A 43 8.56 -17.16 9.58
N ALA A 44 9.68 -17.89 9.65
CA ALA A 44 11.01 -17.34 9.48
C ALA A 44 11.22 -16.75 8.07
N CYS A 45 10.74 -17.43 7.03
CA CYS A 45 10.77 -16.91 5.66
C CYS A 45 9.96 -15.62 5.52
N ILE A 46 8.76 -15.53 6.12
CA ILE A 46 7.94 -14.31 6.13
C ILE A 46 8.70 -13.16 6.80
N LEU A 47 9.31 -13.41 7.96
CA LEU A 47 10.06 -12.39 8.71
C LEU A 47 11.30 -11.92 7.95
N ILE A 48 12.08 -12.83 7.38
CA ILE A 48 13.27 -12.48 6.59
C ILE A 48 12.88 -11.76 5.29
N GLY A 49 11.83 -12.18 4.62
CA GLY A 49 11.29 -11.48 3.45
C GLY A 49 10.89 -10.05 3.79
N THR A 50 10.23 -9.84 4.93
CA THR A 50 9.83 -8.50 5.42
C THR A 50 11.06 -7.62 5.70
N ILE A 51 12.12 -8.19 6.27
CA ILE A 51 13.38 -7.48 6.51
C ILE A 51 14.04 -7.08 5.18
N CYS A 52 14.13 -8.02 4.23
CA CYS A 52 14.70 -7.77 2.90
C CYS A 52 13.93 -6.69 2.13
N SER A 53 12.60 -6.72 2.18
CA SER A 53 11.73 -5.67 1.61
C SER A 53 12.08 -4.28 2.16
N GLY A 54 12.28 -4.18 3.47
CA GLY A 54 12.68 -2.93 4.12
C GLY A 54 14.09 -2.44 3.77
N GLU A 55 15.00 -3.34 3.38
CA GLU A 55 16.36 -3.01 2.93
C GLU A 55 16.45 -2.81 1.40
N ASN A 56 15.32 -2.80 0.69
CA ASN A 56 15.27 -2.71 -0.77
C ASN A 56 15.93 -3.91 -1.50
N ASP A 57 15.99 -5.09 -0.86
CA ASP A 57 16.49 -6.35 -1.44
C ASP A 57 15.32 -7.22 -1.95
N VAL A 58 14.70 -6.71 -3.01
CA VAL A 58 13.45 -7.19 -3.60
C VAL A 58 13.57 -8.61 -4.16
N GLY A 59 14.74 -8.94 -4.73
CA GLY A 59 15.01 -10.28 -5.27
C GLY A 59 15.03 -11.33 -4.16
N THR A 60 15.75 -11.05 -3.06
CA THR A 60 15.80 -11.95 -1.91
C THR A 60 14.45 -12.06 -1.20
N GLU A 61 13.74 -10.95 -1.02
CA GLU A 61 12.36 -10.95 -0.50
C GLU A 61 11.48 -11.95 -1.25
N SER A 62 11.46 -11.83 -2.59
CA SER A 62 10.62 -12.65 -3.47
C SER A 62 10.95 -14.14 -3.41
N ILE A 63 12.21 -14.49 -3.15
CA ILE A 63 12.67 -15.86 -2.94
C ILE A 63 12.09 -16.40 -1.63
N TYR A 64 12.27 -15.71 -0.51
CA TYR A 64 11.79 -16.22 0.78
C TYR A 64 10.27 -16.32 0.85
N TYR A 65 9.53 -15.36 0.32
CA TYR A 65 8.07 -15.49 0.20
C TYR A 65 7.67 -16.64 -0.72
N GLY A 66 8.46 -16.95 -1.74
CA GLY A 66 8.24 -18.11 -2.61
C GLY A 66 8.41 -19.42 -1.88
N ILE A 67 9.48 -19.55 -1.10
CA ILE A 67 9.73 -20.72 -0.26
C ILE A 67 8.60 -20.89 0.76
N ALA A 68 8.22 -19.80 1.44
CA ALA A 68 7.12 -19.82 2.42
C ALA A 68 5.79 -20.29 1.81
N ASN A 69 5.44 -19.76 0.62
CA ASN A 69 4.24 -20.17 -0.11
C ASN A 69 4.28 -21.65 -0.51
N THR A 70 5.42 -22.15 -0.97
CA THR A 70 5.60 -23.55 -1.33
C THR A 70 5.46 -24.45 -0.10
N MET A 71 6.16 -24.14 1.00
CA MET A 71 6.05 -24.89 2.26
C MET A 71 4.62 -24.90 2.81
N ALA A 72 3.93 -23.76 2.79
CA ALA A 72 2.55 -23.67 3.25
C ALA A 72 1.59 -24.58 2.47
N GLN A 73 1.78 -24.68 1.15
CA GLN A 73 1.00 -25.58 0.30
C GLN A 73 1.34 -27.05 0.54
N LEU A 74 2.63 -27.39 0.69
CA LEU A 74 3.07 -28.76 0.97
C LEU A 74 2.60 -29.26 2.34
N LEU A 75 2.52 -28.38 3.34
CA LEU A 75 1.97 -28.71 4.66
C LEU A 75 0.44 -28.68 4.72
N HIS A 76 -0.23 -28.24 3.65
CA HIS A 76 -1.67 -28.03 3.65
C HIS A 76 -2.16 -27.19 4.84
N ILE A 77 -1.46 -26.12 5.23
CA ILE A 77 -1.82 -25.34 6.43
C ILE A 77 -3.19 -24.66 6.34
N SER A 78 -3.79 -24.62 5.14
CA SER A 78 -5.14 -24.13 4.89
C SER A 78 -6.24 -25.14 5.26
N SER A 79 -5.92 -26.42 5.49
CA SER A 79 -6.91 -27.40 5.93
C SER A 79 -7.12 -27.30 7.43
N GLU A 80 -8.37 -27.29 7.86
CA GLU A 80 -8.73 -27.41 9.26
C GLU A 80 -8.44 -28.83 9.74
N ASP A 81 -7.64 -28.95 10.80
CA ASP A 81 -7.28 -30.21 11.43
C ASP A 81 -7.88 -30.23 12.83
N GLU A 82 -8.93 -31.03 13.01
CA GLU A 82 -9.67 -31.15 14.27
C GLU A 82 -8.81 -31.67 15.42
N SER A 83 -7.64 -32.27 15.15
CA SER A 83 -6.71 -32.73 16.17
C SER A 83 -5.77 -31.64 16.70
N SER A 84 -5.64 -30.52 15.97
CA SER A 84 -4.83 -29.37 16.38
C SER A 84 -5.55 -28.55 17.46
N ASP A 85 -4.83 -28.06 18.46
CA ASP A 85 -5.37 -27.14 19.46
C ASP A 85 -5.75 -25.77 18.86
N ALA A 86 -6.55 -24.97 19.58
CA ALA A 86 -7.06 -23.69 19.10
C ALA A 86 -5.94 -22.68 18.73
N ILE A 87 -4.82 -22.66 19.47
CA ILE A 87 -3.70 -21.77 19.21
C ILE A 87 -3.00 -22.19 17.90
N THR A 88 -2.78 -23.48 17.73
CA THR A 88 -2.15 -24.03 16.52
C THR A 88 -3.02 -23.78 15.28
N GLN A 89 -4.34 -24.02 15.37
CA GLN A 89 -5.27 -23.73 14.27
C GLN A 89 -5.24 -22.25 13.88
N GLU A 90 -5.38 -21.35 14.86
CA GLU A 90 -5.40 -19.92 14.59
C GLU A 90 -4.05 -19.40 14.06
N THR A 91 -2.93 -19.96 14.55
CA THR A 91 -1.60 -19.64 14.02
C THR A 91 -1.47 -20.04 12.55
N LYS A 92 -1.96 -21.22 12.15
CA LYS A 92 -1.98 -21.66 10.75
C LYS A 92 -2.83 -20.72 9.89
N ARG A 93 -4.02 -20.31 10.36
CA ARG A 93 -4.89 -19.34 9.68
C ARG A 93 -4.20 -18.00 9.47
N LEU A 94 -3.61 -17.45 10.53
CA LEU A 94 -2.87 -16.18 10.47
C LEU A 94 -1.69 -16.25 9.50
N VAL A 95 -0.93 -17.35 9.49
CA VAL A 95 0.19 -17.55 8.56
C VAL A 95 -0.32 -17.63 7.11
N TRP A 96 -1.35 -18.45 6.84
CA TRP A 96 -1.94 -18.58 5.51
C TRP A 96 -2.44 -17.24 4.96
N TRP A 97 -3.24 -16.52 5.77
CA TRP A 97 -3.80 -15.25 5.35
C TRP A 97 -2.75 -14.14 5.24
N SER A 98 -1.68 -14.20 6.04
CA SER A 98 -0.53 -13.31 5.87
C SER A 98 0.19 -13.56 4.54
N LEU A 99 0.43 -14.82 4.18
CA LEU A 99 1.02 -15.18 2.89
C LEU A 99 0.14 -14.73 1.72
N TYR A 100 -1.18 -14.91 1.82
CA TYR A 100 -2.12 -14.43 0.82
C TYR A 100 -2.01 -12.91 0.59
N MET A 101 -1.97 -12.13 1.68
CA MET A 101 -1.82 -10.68 1.59
C MET A 101 -0.46 -10.26 1.05
N ILE A 102 0.61 -10.90 1.52
CA ILE A 102 1.98 -10.66 1.05
C ILE A 102 2.09 -10.96 -0.44
N ASP A 103 1.49 -12.04 -0.93
CA ASP A 103 1.53 -12.43 -2.34
C ASP A 103 0.84 -11.37 -3.22
N ALA A 104 -0.30 -10.83 -2.80
CA ALA A 104 -0.99 -9.75 -3.52
C ALA A 104 -0.12 -8.48 -3.65
N TRP A 105 0.60 -8.11 -2.59
CA TRP A 105 1.42 -6.90 -2.56
C TRP A 105 2.79 -7.06 -3.21
N SER A 106 3.53 -8.11 -2.83
CA SER A 106 4.90 -8.33 -3.29
C SER A 106 4.95 -8.58 -4.79
N THR A 107 4.07 -9.45 -5.32
CA THR A 107 4.05 -9.76 -6.76
C THR A 107 3.60 -8.57 -7.59
N ALA A 108 2.65 -7.77 -7.11
CA ALA A 108 2.29 -6.50 -7.76
C ALA A 108 3.46 -5.51 -7.80
N GLY A 109 4.26 -5.46 -6.73
CA GLY A 109 5.43 -4.59 -6.59
C GLY A 109 6.54 -4.82 -7.64
N ILE A 110 6.60 -6.02 -8.22
CA ILE A 110 7.62 -6.43 -9.21
C ILE A 110 7.06 -6.96 -10.53
N ASP A 111 5.76 -6.77 -10.75
CA ASP A 111 5.06 -7.27 -11.93
C ASP A 111 5.12 -8.78 -12.16
N LEU A 112 5.10 -9.56 -11.08
CA LEU A 112 4.91 -11.00 -11.16
C LEU A 112 3.42 -11.39 -11.04
N PRO A 113 3.03 -12.55 -11.57
CA PRO A 113 1.74 -13.16 -11.27
C PRO A 113 1.65 -13.54 -9.78
N ARG A 114 0.44 -13.40 -9.22
CA ARG A 114 0.13 -13.91 -7.88
C ARG A 114 0.29 -15.42 -7.85
N ARG A 115 0.95 -15.94 -6.81
CA ARG A 115 1.22 -17.38 -6.61
C ARG A 115 0.05 -18.06 -5.90
N LEU A 116 -0.63 -17.34 -5.01
CA LEU A 116 -1.79 -17.84 -4.26
C LEU A 116 -3.08 -17.33 -4.92
N LEU A 117 -3.69 -18.19 -5.74
CA LEU A 117 -4.99 -17.92 -6.33
C LEU A 117 -6.10 -18.36 -5.37
N PHE A 118 -6.88 -17.40 -4.88
CA PHE A 118 -8.08 -17.70 -4.10
C PHE A 118 -9.18 -18.23 -5.04
N ARG A 119 -9.44 -19.55 -5.00
CA ARG A 119 -10.46 -20.22 -5.81
C ARG A 119 -11.77 -20.48 -5.05
N GLY A 120 -12.09 -19.64 -4.07
CA GLY A 120 -13.34 -19.72 -3.31
C GLY A 120 -13.34 -20.67 -2.11
N SER A 121 -12.27 -21.43 -1.89
CA SER A 121 -12.05 -22.18 -0.64
C SER A 121 -10.71 -21.80 -0.04
N GLY A 122 -10.77 -21.24 1.17
CA GLY A 122 -9.61 -21.00 2.05
C GLY A 122 -9.97 -21.44 3.47
N PRO A 123 -9.01 -21.41 4.40
CA PRO A 123 -9.30 -21.70 5.81
C PRO A 123 -10.30 -20.67 6.37
N GLN A 124 -10.84 -20.94 7.55
CA GLN A 124 -11.65 -19.95 8.25
C GLN A 124 -10.88 -18.61 8.38
N LEU A 125 -11.61 -17.49 8.37
CA LEU A 125 -11.00 -16.18 8.57
C LEU A 125 -10.44 -16.07 10.01
N PRO A 126 -9.46 -15.18 10.27
CA PRO A 126 -8.85 -15.07 11.59
C PRO A 126 -9.76 -14.47 12.67
N MET A 127 -9.64 -14.98 13.89
CA MET A 127 -10.45 -14.54 15.03
C MET A 127 -9.98 -13.20 15.62
N ASP A 128 -10.77 -12.66 16.55
CA ASP A 128 -10.46 -11.47 17.35
C ASP A 128 -9.10 -11.57 18.04
N GLU A 129 -8.26 -10.55 17.85
CA GLU A 129 -6.89 -10.55 18.37
C GLU A 129 -6.84 -10.61 19.90
N GLY A 130 -7.81 -10.00 20.58
CA GLY A 130 -7.94 -10.05 22.03
C GLY A 130 -8.35 -11.43 22.52
N VAL A 131 -9.23 -12.12 21.80
CA VAL A 131 -9.59 -13.52 22.08
C VAL A 131 -8.38 -14.43 21.90
N PHE A 132 -7.68 -14.32 20.77
CA PHE A 132 -6.49 -15.13 20.49
C PHE A 132 -5.40 -14.94 21.56
N ASN A 133 -5.13 -13.70 21.97
CA ASN A 133 -4.13 -13.39 23.00
C ASN A 133 -4.45 -13.96 24.39
N ARG A 134 -5.70 -14.34 24.66
CA ARG A 134 -6.14 -14.92 25.94
C ARG A 134 -6.20 -16.45 25.93
N LEU A 135 -5.99 -17.09 24.78
CA LEU A 135 -6.01 -18.56 24.70
C LEU A 135 -4.82 -19.16 25.43
N GLU A 136 -5.07 -20.24 26.15
CA GLU A 136 -4.06 -21.10 26.77
C GLU A 136 -3.95 -22.45 26.04
N ARG A 137 -2.86 -23.17 26.29
CA ARG A 137 -2.63 -24.48 25.65
C ARG A 137 -3.70 -25.48 26.10
N GLY A 138 -4.36 -26.09 25.12
CA GLY A 138 -5.43 -27.07 25.36
C GLY A 138 -6.83 -26.46 25.40
N ASP A 139 -6.95 -25.13 25.31
CA ASP A 139 -8.25 -24.49 25.16
C ASP A 139 -8.93 -24.94 23.85
N PRO A 140 -10.25 -25.18 23.88
CA PRO A 140 -11.01 -25.44 22.67
C PRO A 140 -11.14 -24.15 21.84
N PRO A 141 -11.41 -24.27 20.52
CA PRO A 141 -11.71 -23.11 19.70
C PRO A 141 -12.90 -22.30 20.26
N PRO A 142 -12.83 -20.95 20.24
CA PRO A 142 -13.88 -20.12 20.83
C PRO A 142 -15.22 -20.30 20.09
N ASN A 143 -16.30 -20.41 20.86
CA ASN A 143 -17.67 -20.51 20.37
C ASN A 143 -18.60 -19.58 21.18
N PRO A 144 -19.27 -18.58 20.56
CA PRO A 144 -19.24 -18.27 19.13
C PRO A 144 -17.90 -17.70 18.67
N TRP A 145 -17.52 -18.02 17.43
CA TRP A 145 -16.36 -17.42 16.78
C TRP A 145 -16.61 -15.94 16.50
N LYS A 146 -15.60 -15.10 16.78
CA LYS A 146 -15.66 -13.65 16.55
C LYS A 146 -14.54 -13.22 15.58
N PRO A 147 -14.85 -12.51 14.48
CA PRO A 147 -13.84 -11.98 13.56
C PRO A 147 -12.98 -10.90 14.22
N GLY A 148 -11.68 -10.92 13.94
CA GLY A 148 -10.73 -9.86 14.29
C GLY A 148 -10.51 -8.83 13.19
N LEU A 149 -9.64 -7.85 13.45
CA LEU A 149 -9.23 -6.88 12.42
C LEU A 149 -8.60 -7.59 11.21
N TRP A 150 -7.84 -8.67 11.45
CA TRP A 150 -7.27 -9.52 10.39
C TRP A 150 -8.29 -10.08 9.39
N THR A 151 -9.50 -10.40 9.84
CA THR A 151 -10.59 -10.80 8.94
C THR A 151 -10.90 -9.71 7.91
N HIS A 152 -11.01 -8.46 8.37
CA HIS A 152 -11.36 -7.33 7.50
C HIS A 152 -10.25 -6.98 6.52
N TYR A 153 -8.98 -7.16 6.91
CA TYR A 153 -7.85 -7.04 5.98
C TYR A 153 -7.93 -8.03 4.84
N VAL A 154 -8.21 -9.30 5.14
CA VAL A 154 -8.30 -10.36 4.13
C VAL A 154 -9.39 -10.04 3.11
N VAL A 155 -10.58 -9.67 3.58
CA VAL A 155 -11.70 -9.29 2.71
C VAL A 155 -11.32 -8.11 1.82
N LEU A 156 -10.71 -7.08 2.40
CA LEU A 156 -10.30 -5.89 1.67
C LEU A 156 -9.23 -6.19 0.61
N VAL A 157 -8.24 -7.04 0.94
CA VAL A 157 -7.18 -7.45 0.00
C VAL A 157 -7.73 -8.28 -1.16
N GLN A 158 -8.82 -9.03 -0.97
CA GLN A 158 -9.48 -9.72 -2.08
C GLN A 158 -10.05 -8.73 -3.10
N ILE A 159 -10.63 -7.61 -2.64
CA ILE A 159 -11.10 -6.52 -3.52
C ILE A 159 -9.89 -5.88 -4.22
N PHE A 160 -8.81 -5.61 -3.48
CA PHE A 160 -7.57 -5.08 -4.04
C PHE A 160 -7.00 -5.93 -5.17
N GLY A 161 -7.01 -7.26 -5.04
CA GLY A 161 -6.57 -8.17 -6.11
C GLY A 161 -7.27 -7.93 -7.44
N ARG A 162 -8.59 -7.68 -7.41
CA ARG A 162 -9.39 -7.35 -8.59
C ARG A 162 -9.12 -5.93 -9.11
N ILE A 163 -8.88 -4.97 -8.22
CA ILE A 163 -8.46 -3.60 -8.59
C ILE A 163 -7.10 -3.63 -9.32
N LEU A 164 -6.15 -4.46 -8.87
CA LEU A 164 -4.87 -4.64 -9.54
C LEU A 164 -5.05 -5.18 -10.97
N ASP A 165 -5.93 -6.15 -11.14
CA ASP A 165 -6.20 -6.76 -12.45
C ASP A 165 -6.87 -5.76 -13.40
N LEU A 166 -7.83 -4.98 -12.91
CA LEU A 166 -8.44 -3.88 -13.66
C LEU A 166 -7.38 -2.86 -14.12
N ASN A 167 -6.51 -2.43 -13.20
CA ASN A 167 -5.45 -1.47 -13.51
C ASN A 167 -4.48 -2.01 -14.57
N ARG A 168 -4.07 -3.27 -14.48
CA ARG A 168 -3.25 -3.90 -15.53
C ARG A 168 -3.96 -3.92 -16.87
N ARG A 169 -5.26 -4.25 -16.89
CA ARG A 169 -6.06 -4.31 -18.13
C ARG A 169 -6.19 -2.96 -18.84
N LEU A 170 -6.18 -1.84 -18.11
CA LEU A 170 -6.18 -0.50 -18.71
C LEU A 170 -4.98 -0.26 -19.64
N VAL A 171 -3.86 -0.92 -19.39
CA VAL A 171 -2.61 -0.75 -20.15
C VAL A 171 -2.32 -1.95 -21.06
N PHE A 172 -2.71 -3.15 -20.63
CA PHE A 172 -2.52 -4.40 -21.35
C PHE A 172 -3.90 -5.00 -21.67
N PRO A 173 -4.60 -4.47 -22.68
CA PRO A 173 -5.91 -4.99 -23.06
C PRO A 173 -5.76 -6.45 -23.53
N SER A 174 -6.66 -7.30 -23.05
CA SER A 174 -6.77 -8.70 -23.45
C SER A 174 -8.20 -9.00 -23.89
N ASP A 175 -8.34 -9.74 -24.99
CA ASP A 175 -9.62 -10.19 -25.54
C ASP A 175 -10.38 -11.15 -24.60
N GLU A 176 -9.71 -11.67 -23.56
CA GLU A 176 -10.33 -12.54 -22.54
C GLU A 176 -11.35 -11.78 -21.68
N TYR A 177 -11.15 -10.47 -21.49
CA TYR A 177 -12.02 -9.66 -20.64
C TYR A 177 -13.13 -8.99 -21.45
N LYS A 178 -14.34 -9.56 -21.34
CA LYS A 178 -15.52 -9.06 -22.08
C LYS A 178 -16.24 -7.91 -21.39
N THR A 179 -16.16 -7.79 -20.06
CA THR A 179 -16.87 -6.73 -19.33
C THR A 179 -16.22 -5.37 -19.59
N PRO A 180 -16.95 -4.31 -19.93
CA PRO A 180 -16.40 -2.95 -20.05
C PRO A 180 -15.65 -2.49 -18.79
N ILE A 181 -14.63 -1.63 -18.96
CA ILE A 181 -13.83 -1.10 -17.85
C ILE A 181 -14.70 -0.30 -16.88
N GLU A 182 -15.65 0.48 -17.40
CA GLU A 182 -16.55 1.33 -16.60
C GLU A 182 -17.50 0.49 -15.74
N GLU A 183 -18.01 -0.61 -16.28
CA GLU A 183 -18.89 -1.55 -15.56
C GLU A 183 -18.11 -2.27 -14.45
N GLU A 184 -16.90 -2.74 -14.75
CA GLU A 184 -16.00 -3.34 -13.75
C GLU A 184 -15.60 -2.33 -12.66
N SER A 185 -15.33 -1.07 -13.04
CA SER A 185 -15.03 0.01 -12.08
C SER A 185 -16.21 0.28 -11.16
N GLN A 186 -17.44 0.30 -11.70
CA GLN A 186 -18.65 0.49 -10.92
C GLN A 186 -18.90 -0.68 -9.95
N ARG A 187 -18.68 -1.92 -10.40
CA ARG A 187 -18.81 -3.10 -9.53
C ARG A 187 -17.84 -3.03 -8.35
N LEU A 188 -16.56 -2.74 -8.62
CA LEU A 188 -15.55 -2.61 -7.57
C LEU A 188 -15.80 -1.42 -6.64
N ALA A 189 -16.36 -0.32 -7.15
CA ALA A 189 -16.77 0.81 -6.35
C ALA A 189 -17.87 0.40 -5.34
N LEU A 190 -18.88 -0.34 -5.79
CA LEU A 190 -19.93 -0.87 -4.91
C LEU A 190 -19.37 -1.86 -3.88
N GLU A 191 -18.45 -2.75 -4.27
CA GLU A 191 -17.80 -3.68 -3.34
C GLU A 191 -17.02 -2.95 -2.23
N LEU A 192 -16.33 -1.86 -2.54
CA LEU A 192 -15.63 -1.03 -1.53
C LEU A 192 -16.61 -0.29 -0.61
N GLU A 193 -17.69 0.26 -1.16
CA GLU A 193 -18.76 0.90 -0.36
C GLU A 193 -19.45 -0.13 0.55
N ASP A 194 -19.74 -1.31 0.04
CA ASP A 194 -20.31 -2.42 0.82
C ASP A 194 -19.36 -2.89 1.91
N PHE A 195 -18.06 -2.97 1.62
CA PHE A 195 -17.06 -3.29 2.62
C PHE A 195 -17.12 -2.31 3.80
N GLU A 196 -17.05 -1.01 3.54
CA GLU A 196 -17.08 0.02 4.59
C GLU A 196 -18.42 0.02 5.36
N ARG A 197 -19.55 -0.08 4.64
CA ARG A 197 -20.88 -0.13 5.26
C ARG A 197 -21.08 -1.35 6.15
N ASN A 198 -20.53 -2.51 5.76
CA ASN A 198 -20.70 -3.75 6.50
C ASN A 198 -19.63 -3.96 7.59
N LEU A 199 -18.69 -3.04 7.77
CA LEU A 199 -17.82 -3.06 8.94
C LEU A 199 -18.66 -2.97 10.23
N PRO A 200 -18.34 -3.77 11.26
CA PRO A 200 -18.92 -3.61 12.59
C PRO A 200 -18.77 -2.18 13.11
N ASP A 201 -19.72 -1.71 13.92
CA ASP A 201 -19.74 -0.34 14.43
C ASP A 201 -18.47 0.01 15.21
N ASP A 202 -17.87 -0.96 15.91
CA ASP A 202 -16.62 -0.82 16.69
C ASP A 202 -15.33 -0.94 15.84
N VAL A 203 -15.47 -1.19 14.53
CA VAL A 203 -14.38 -1.31 13.55
C VAL A 203 -14.41 -0.17 12.52
N ARG A 204 -15.56 0.49 12.30
CA ARG A 204 -15.67 1.68 11.43
C ARG A 204 -14.76 2.80 11.90
N TYR A 205 -14.20 3.57 10.97
CA TYR A 205 -13.30 4.66 11.33
C TYR A 205 -14.04 5.75 12.12
N SER A 206 -13.54 6.05 13.33
CA SER A 206 -13.90 7.22 14.11
C SER A 206 -12.81 7.48 15.15
N GLU A 207 -12.70 8.71 15.65
CA GLU A 207 -11.76 9.03 16.72
C GLU A 207 -12.03 8.21 18.00
N ALA A 208 -13.30 7.97 18.30
CA ALA A 208 -13.72 7.16 19.45
C ALA A 208 -13.26 5.69 19.31
N ASN A 209 -13.47 5.09 18.13
CA ASN A 209 -13.03 3.72 17.87
C ASN A 209 -11.49 3.63 17.84
N LEU A 210 -10.80 4.62 17.28
CA LEU A 210 -9.34 4.67 17.33
C LEU A 210 -8.83 4.71 18.78
N ALA A 211 -9.40 5.56 19.63
CA ALA A 211 -9.04 5.62 21.04
C ALA A 211 -9.26 4.28 21.77
N ALA A 212 -10.40 3.61 21.50
CA ALA A 212 -10.66 2.29 22.05
C ALA A 212 -9.62 1.25 21.58
N ARG A 213 -9.23 1.27 20.29
CA ARG A 213 -8.22 0.35 19.77
C ARG A 213 -6.81 0.65 20.26
N ILE A 214 -6.49 1.90 20.57
CA ILE A 214 -5.25 2.25 21.26
C ILE A 214 -5.23 1.60 22.65
N ALA A 215 -6.31 1.72 23.42
CA ALA A 215 -6.42 1.09 24.74
C ALA A 215 -6.25 -0.44 24.68
N ASP A 216 -6.76 -1.08 23.63
CA ASP A 216 -6.62 -2.52 23.40
C ASP A 216 -5.30 -2.93 22.73
N SER A 217 -4.34 -2.00 22.55
CA SER A 217 -3.05 -2.23 21.88
C SER A 217 -3.15 -2.67 20.40
N THR A 218 -4.29 -2.42 19.75
CA THR A 218 -4.54 -2.69 18.33
C THR A 218 -4.63 -1.42 17.48
N GLY A 219 -4.28 -0.24 18.02
CA GLY A 219 -4.40 1.06 17.34
C GLY A 219 -3.71 1.11 15.97
N ARG A 220 -2.49 0.58 15.87
CA ARG A 220 -1.76 0.49 14.58
C ARG A 220 -2.45 -0.40 13.56
N MET A 221 -3.03 -1.53 14.00
CA MET A 221 -3.82 -2.41 13.14
C MET A 221 -5.15 -1.76 12.74
N PHE A 222 -5.70 -0.88 13.56
CA PHE A 222 -6.90 -0.15 13.17
C PHE A 222 -6.58 0.89 12.09
N VAL A 223 -5.54 1.72 12.30
CA VAL A 223 -5.08 2.70 11.31
C VAL A 223 -4.73 2.02 9.98
N ALA A 224 -4.04 0.88 10.03
CA ALA A 224 -3.59 0.19 8.84
C ALA A 224 -4.75 -0.34 7.96
N LEU A 225 -5.88 -0.73 8.56
CA LEU A 225 -7.08 -1.17 7.83
C LEU A 225 -7.64 -0.01 6.98
N HIS A 226 -7.79 1.14 7.63
CA HIS A 226 -8.41 2.32 7.01
C HIS A 226 -7.48 3.00 6.00
N LEU A 227 -6.16 3.04 6.25
CA LEU A 227 -5.18 3.48 5.24
C LEU A 227 -5.22 2.57 4.00
N GLY A 228 -5.31 1.25 4.19
CA GLY A 228 -5.49 0.29 3.09
C GLY A 228 -6.75 0.56 2.28
N TYR A 229 -7.88 0.78 2.96
CA TYR A 229 -9.17 1.07 2.32
C TYR A 229 -9.11 2.30 1.41
N HIS A 230 -8.60 3.42 1.92
CA HIS A 230 -8.46 4.65 1.14
C HIS A 230 -7.43 4.49 0.01
N HIS A 231 -6.34 3.76 0.23
CA HIS A 231 -5.35 3.50 -0.81
C HIS A 231 -5.93 2.68 -1.98
N TYR A 232 -6.66 1.59 -1.69
CA TYR A 232 -7.27 0.76 -2.74
C TYR A 232 -8.35 1.50 -3.52
N SER A 233 -9.15 2.29 -2.82
CA SER A 233 -10.13 3.17 -3.45
C SER A 233 -9.45 4.22 -4.35
N THR A 234 -8.32 4.78 -3.91
CA THR A 234 -7.52 5.71 -4.72
C THR A 234 -7.05 5.04 -6.02
N LEU A 235 -6.52 3.81 -5.94
CA LEU A 235 -6.07 3.05 -7.11
C LEU A 235 -7.20 2.69 -8.08
N LEU A 236 -8.42 2.43 -7.59
CA LEU A 236 -9.58 2.18 -8.46
C LEU A 236 -9.88 3.41 -9.32
N TYR A 237 -9.93 4.59 -8.70
CA TYR A 237 -10.36 5.81 -9.36
C TYR A 237 -9.24 6.60 -10.06
N TYR A 238 -7.98 6.22 -9.86
CA TYR A 238 -6.82 7.01 -10.30
C TYR A 238 -6.84 7.34 -11.79
N HIS A 239 -7.21 6.38 -12.65
CA HIS A 239 -7.20 6.56 -14.10
C HIS A 239 -8.19 7.62 -14.58
N TYR A 240 -9.24 7.93 -13.80
CA TYR A 240 -10.17 9.00 -14.15
C TYR A 240 -9.55 10.41 -14.04
N LEU A 241 -8.38 10.55 -13.40
CA LEU A 241 -7.62 11.81 -13.37
C LEU A 241 -7.00 12.18 -14.72
N GLU A 242 -6.88 11.23 -15.67
CA GLU A 242 -6.28 11.45 -16.99
C GLU A 242 -6.94 12.59 -17.78
N ASN A 243 -8.28 12.67 -17.75
CA ASN A 243 -9.05 13.57 -18.60
C ASN A 243 -9.93 14.54 -17.80
N HIS A 244 -9.29 15.43 -17.04
CA HIS A 244 -9.96 16.56 -16.39
C HIS A 244 -10.83 17.42 -17.36
N LYS A 245 -10.58 17.37 -18.67
CA LYS A 245 -11.34 18.09 -19.73
C LYS A 245 -12.49 17.29 -20.37
N LEU A 246 -12.51 15.96 -20.29
CA LEU A 246 -13.67 15.14 -20.70
C LEU A 246 -14.69 14.96 -19.57
N SER A 247 -14.49 15.70 -18.47
CA SER A 247 -15.31 15.81 -17.26
C SER A 247 -16.79 16.09 -17.49
N PHE A 248 -17.34 16.19 -18.71
CA PHE A 248 -18.77 16.47 -18.89
C PHE A 248 -19.69 15.25 -18.75
N ALA A 249 -19.16 14.02 -18.70
CA ALA A 249 -19.95 12.80 -18.46
C ALA A 249 -20.00 12.43 -16.97
N GLU A 250 -21.21 12.14 -16.47
CA GLU A 250 -21.50 12.04 -15.02
C GLU A 250 -21.00 10.78 -14.26
N PRO A 251 -20.37 9.74 -14.84
CA PRO A 251 -19.58 8.82 -14.01
C PRO A 251 -18.18 9.36 -13.68
N SER A 252 -17.55 10.05 -14.66
CA SER A 252 -16.14 10.45 -14.55
C SER A 252 -15.92 11.55 -13.51
N ARG A 253 -16.84 12.51 -13.38
CA ARG A 253 -16.77 13.55 -12.33
C ARG A 253 -16.83 12.97 -10.93
N LEU A 254 -17.78 12.07 -10.72
CA LEU A 254 -17.97 11.40 -9.44
C LEU A 254 -16.69 10.67 -9.04
N TYR A 255 -16.08 9.91 -9.96
CA TYR A 255 -14.87 9.14 -9.67
C TYR A 255 -13.62 10.01 -9.49
N ILE A 256 -13.48 11.13 -10.20
CA ILE A 256 -12.44 12.13 -9.89
C ILE A 256 -12.61 12.65 -8.45
N SER A 257 -13.84 13.03 -8.08
CA SER A 257 -14.13 13.51 -6.73
C SER A 257 -13.84 12.45 -5.67
N ARG A 258 -14.18 11.18 -5.94
CA ARG A 258 -13.87 10.07 -5.02
C ARG A 258 -12.37 9.83 -4.90
N CYS A 259 -11.63 9.85 -6.01
CA CYS A 259 -10.17 9.71 -5.97
C CYS A 259 -9.53 10.77 -5.05
N LYS A 260 -9.91 12.04 -5.23
CA LYS A 260 -9.47 13.14 -4.36
C LYS A 260 -9.90 12.96 -2.90
N TYR A 261 -11.14 12.54 -2.66
CA TYR A 261 -11.65 12.27 -1.32
C TYR A 261 -10.83 11.21 -0.60
N HIS A 262 -10.57 10.06 -1.24
CA HIS A 262 -9.82 8.99 -0.58
C HIS A 262 -8.35 9.38 -0.34
N ALA A 263 -7.71 10.11 -1.25
CA ALA A 263 -6.37 10.64 -1.02
C ALA A 263 -6.33 11.66 0.13
N ALA A 264 -7.37 12.49 0.26
CA ALA A 264 -7.50 13.44 1.36
C ALA A 264 -7.72 12.74 2.71
N ALA A 265 -8.65 11.80 2.77
CA ALA A 265 -8.95 11.03 3.97
C ALA A 265 -7.75 10.18 4.42
N PHE A 266 -6.98 9.61 3.49
CA PHE A 266 -5.70 8.96 3.80
C PHE A 266 -4.77 9.90 4.57
N SER A 267 -4.54 11.11 4.06
CA SER A 267 -3.70 12.12 4.73
C SER A 267 -4.24 12.57 6.09
N ASP A 268 -5.56 12.65 6.25
CA ASP A 268 -6.19 13.00 7.51
C ASP A 268 -5.95 11.92 8.58
N ILE A 269 -6.01 10.63 8.20
CA ILE A 269 -5.64 9.51 9.07
C ILE A 269 -4.14 9.55 9.39
N VAL A 270 -3.29 9.83 8.41
CA VAL A 270 -1.83 9.96 8.62
C VAL A 270 -1.52 11.05 9.65
N ARG A 271 -2.20 12.20 9.58
CA ARG A 271 -2.05 13.31 10.54
C ARG A 271 -2.27 12.82 11.97
N ILE A 272 -3.36 12.09 12.19
CA ILE A 272 -3.71 11.54 13.52
C ILE A 272 -2.69 10.49 13.95
N SER A 273 -2.28 9.61 13.04
CA SER A 273 -1.25 8.58 13.30
C SER A 273 0.11 9.20 13.68
N LEU A 274 0.51 10.30 13.05
CA LEU A 274 1.76 10.99 13.39
C LEU A 274 1.74 11.61 14.78
N ALA A 275 0.56 12.02 15.26
CA ALA A 275 0.37 12.61 16.58
C ALA A 275 0.29 11.55 17.71
N ASN A 276 0.17 10.26 17.40
CA ASN A 276 -0.05 9.21 18.39
C ASN A 276 0.85 7.99 18.21
N ASN A 277 1.80 7.80 19.14
CA ASN A 277 2.78 6.71 19.11
C ASN A 277 2.17 5.30 19.18
N GLU A 278 0.94 5.13 19.65
CA GLU A 278 0.26 3.82 19.74
C GLU A 278 -0.59 3.50 18.50
N ALA A 279 -0.71 4.45 17.58
CA ALA A 279 -1.45 4.32 16.32
C ALA A 279 -0.58 4.62 15.08
N GLU A 280 0.74 4.70 15.23
CA GLU A 280 1.60 5.12 14.11
C GLU A 280 1.61 4.12 12.94
N ALA A 281 1.47 4.69 11.75
CA ALA A 281 1.64 4.06 10.46
C ALA A 281 3.13 3.81 10.12
N VAL A 282 3.78 2.87 10.81
CA VAL A 282 5.24 2.59 10.62
C VAL A 282 5.56 1.45 9.66
N TYR A 283 4.58 0.85 8.98
CA TYR A 283 4.82 -0.25 8.06
C TYR A 283 5.51 0.24 6.77
N ASN A 284 6.50 -0.50 6.26
CA ASN A 284 7.24 -0.17 5.04
C ASN A 284 6.30 0.17 3.86
N ILE A 285 5.23 -0.60 3.69
CA ILE A 285 4.25 -0.42 2.61
C ILE A 285 3.56 0.94 2.63
N PHE A 286 3.44 1.58 3.80
CA PHE A 286 2.87 2.93 3.89
C PHE A 286 3.73 3.98 3.22
N GLY A 287 5.03 3.75 3.04
CA GLY A 287 5.86 4.62 2.20
C GLY A 287 5.29 4.70 0.78
N HIS A 288 4.96 3.54 0.20
CA HIS A 288 4.41 3.49 -1.16
C HIS A 288 2.97 4.03 -1.22
N MET A 289 2.10 3.62 -0.30
CA MET A 289 0.72 4.12 -0.26
C MET A 289 0.67 5.65 -0.13
N THR A 290 1.56 6.21 0.70
CA THR A 290 1.68 7.66 0.88
C THR A 290 2.15 8.35 -0.38
N VAL A 291 3.10 7.78 -1.12
CA VAL A 291 3.53 8.32 -2.44
C VAL A 291 2.37 8.35 -3.44
N VAL A 292 1.57 7.27 -3.52
CA VAL A 292 0.40 7.23 -4.41
C VAL A 292 -0.64 8.27 -3.97
N SER A 293 -0.97 8.36 -2.68
CA SER A 293 -1.89 9.37 -2.17
C SER A 293 -1.39 10.80 -2.47
N SER A 294 -0.11 11.06 -2.25
CA SER A 294 0.53 12.34 -2.54
C SER A 294 0.49 12.72 -4.01
N SER A 295 0.56 11.75 -4.94
CA SER A 295 0.44 12.05 -6.37
C SER A 295 -0.93 12.61 -6.75
N VAL A 296 -2.00 12.19 -6.08
CA VAL A 296 -3.36 12.76 -6.24
C VAL A 296 -3.45 14.16 -5.64
N LEU A 297 -2.75 14.41 -4.52
CA LEU A 297 -2.67 15.75 -3.94
C LEU A 297 -1.87 16.71 -4.83
N VAL A 298 -0.76 16.25 -5.41
CA VAL A 298 0.01 16.99 -6.44
C VAL A 298 -0.89 17.31 -7.63
N HIS A 299 -1.64 16.33 -8.14
CA HIS A 299 -2.65 16.58 -9.18
C HIS A 299 -3.63 17.68 -8.76
N THR A 300 -4.12 17.64 -7.52
CA THR A 300 -5.10 18.61 -7.01
C THR A 300 -4.51 20.02 -6.85
N VAL A 301 -3.26 20.14 -6.41
CA VAL A 301 -2.56 21.43 -6.34
C VAL A 301 -2.33 22.01 -7.75
N LEU A 302 -1.84 21.19 -8.68
CA LEU A 302 -1.51 21.64 -10.03
C LEU A 302 -2.76 21.94 -10.88
N PHE A 303 -3.78 21.08 -10.83
CA PHE A 303 -4.91 21.08 -11.78
C PHE A 303 -6.29 21.25 -11.13
N GLY A 304 -6.39 21.29 -9.80
CA GLY A 304 -7.64 21.49 -9.07
C GLY A 304 -8.15 22.93 -9.04
N GLY A 305 -9.34 23.13 -8.49
CA GLY A 305 -9.91 24.46 -8.27
C GLY A 305 -9.18 25.22 -7.15
N ASN A 306 -9.18 26.56 -7.21
CA ASN A 306 -8.47 27.41 -6.24
C ASN A 306 -8.84 27.15 -4.78
N SER A 307 -10.08 26.76 -4.50
CA SER A 307 -10.53 26.41 -3.15
C SER A 307 -9.93 25.11 -2.61
N GLU A 308 -9.46 24.21 -3.48
CA GLU A 308 -8.90 22.90 -3.10
C GLU A 308 -7.38 22.98 -2.82
N VAL A 309 -6.69 23.98 -3.38
CA VAL A 309 -5.22 24.05 -3.40
C VAL A 309 -4.60 24.09 -2.00
N ARG A 310 -5.12 24.96 -1.11
CA ARG A 310 -4.56 25.13 0.23
C ARG A 310 -4.60 23.84 1.04
N GLU A 311 -5.77 23.21 1.08
CA GLU A 311 -5.97 21.98 1.85
C GLU A 311 -5.16 20.81 1.26
N ALA A 312 -5.09 20.71 -0.08
CA ALA A 312 -4.27 19.70 -0.75
C ALA A 312 -2.78 19.87 -0.43
N ARG A 313 -2.31 21.12 -0.34
CA ARG A 313 -0.94 21.45 0.07
C ARG A 313 -0.65 21.02 1.50
N GLU A 314 -1.51 21.38 2.45
CA GLU A 314 -1.35 21.01 3.87
C GLU A 314 -1.34 19.48 4.06
N ARG A 315 -2.20 18.76 3.34
CA ARG A 315 -2.21 17.28 3.36
C ARG A 315 -0.96 16.68 2.72
N LEU A 316 -0.42 17.33 1.67
CA LEU A 316 0.84 16.91 1.06
C LEU A 316 2.01 17.06 2.04
N GLU A 317 2.06 18.15 2.82
CA GLU A 317 3.06 18.34 3.89
C GLU A 317 2.98 17.23 4.94
N VAL A 318 1.78 16.89 5.40
CA VAL A 318 1.55 15.77 6.34
C VAL A 318 2.07 14.45 5.79
N ASN A 319 1.79 14.16 4.51
CA ASN A 319 2.31 12.95 3.87
C ASN A 319 3.84 12.94 3.82
N PHE A 320 4.48 14.08 3.56
CA PHE A 320 5.95 14.17 3.58
C PHE A 320 6.55 13.98 4.96
N GLN A 321 5.90 14.47 6.02
CA GLN A 321 6.31 14.18 7.39
C GLN A 321 6.32 12.68 7.67
N LEU A 322 5.31 11.95 7.19
CA LEU A 322 5.29 10.49 7.29
C LEU A 322 6.42 9.84 6.49
N LEU A 323 6.66 10.27 5.24
CA LEU A 323 7.74 9.72 4.40
C LEU A 323 9.12 9.93 5.04
N VAL A 324 9.39 11.12 5.58
CA VAL A 324 10.64 11.42 6.30
C VAL A 324 10.77 10.51 7.51
N LYS A 325 9.74 10.41 8.35
CA LYS A 325 9.73 9.52 9.52
C LYS A 325 9.96 8.05 9.14
N LEU A 326 9.29 7.57 8.09
CA LEU A 326 9.47 6.20 7.60
C LEU A 326 10.88 5.96 7.05
N GLY A 327 11.49 6.97 6.42
CA GLY A 327 12.87 6.93 5.92
C GLY A 327 13.92 6.72 7.01
N GLU A 328 13.62 7.05 8.27
CA GLU A 328 14.50 6.75 9.42
C GLU A 328 14.58 5.24 9.72
N PHE A 329 13.52 4.50 9.40
CA PHE A 329 13.40 3.07 9.70
C PHE A 329 13.65 2.19 8.46
N TRP A 330 13.26 2.68 7.29
CA TRP A 330 13.14 1.88 6.06
C TRP A 330 13.96 2.50 4.93
N PRO A 331 15.17 1.97 4.65
CA PRO A 331 15.98 2.38 3.50
C PRO A 331 15.21 2.40 2.16
N SER A 332 14.27 1.48 1.97
CA SER A 332 13.37 1.40 0.82
C SER A 332 12.51 2.64 0.57
N VAL A 333 12.28 3.51 1.57
CA VAL A 333 11.42 4.70 1.43
C VAL A 333 12.10 5.82 0.65
N THR A 334 13.43 5.92 0.71
CA THR A 334 14.16 6.97 -0.02
C THR A 334 13.95 6.87 -1.54
N PRO A 335 14.09 5.69 -2.17
CA PRO A 335 13.69 5.48 -3.57
C PRO A 335 12.23 5.85 -3.88
N LEU A 336 11.30 5.60 -2.96
CA LEU A 336 9.88 5.94 -3.14
C LEU A 336 9.65 7.45 -3.19
N MET A 337 10.33 8.22 -2.34
CA MET A 337 10.30 9.69 -2.40
C MET A 337 10.81 10.21 -3.75
N ASN A 338 11.90 9.62 -4.27
CA ASN A 338 12.43 9.98 -5.59
C ASN A 338 11.45 9.68 -6.73
N ARG A 339 10.60 8.66 -6.59
CA ARG A 339 9.54 8.37 -7.57
C ARG A 339 8.48 9.47 -7.59
N LEU A 340 8.13 10.02 -6.43
CA LEU A 340 7.20 11.15 -6.35
C LEU A 340 7.80 12.42 -6.97
N ILE A 341 9.09 12.68 -6.77
CA ILE A 341 9.80 13.78 -7.45
C ILE A 341 9.75 13.60 -8.97
N LYS A 342 10.08 12.41 -9.48
CA LYS A 342 10.00 12.12 -10.93
C LYS A 342 8.58 12.32 -11.48
N PHE A 343 7.57 11.90 -10.74
CA PHE A 343 6.17 12.12 -11.09
C PHE A 343 5.80 13.60 -11.15
N GLN A 344 6.21 14.36 -10.13
CA GLN A 344 5.96 15.79 -10.07
C GLN A 344 6.65 16.52 -11.22
N ASN A 345 7.95 16.29 -11.44
CA ASN A 345 8.70 16.89 -12.53
C ASN A 345 8.02 16.59 -13.87
N PHE A 346 7.58 15.34 -14.08
CA PHE A 346 6.81 15.01 -15.27
C PHE A 346 5.51 15.82 -15.37
N CYS A 347 4.75 16.00 -14.29
CA CYS A 347 3.54 16.83 -14.33
C CYS A 347 3.81 18.31 -14.65
N ILE A 348 4.97 18.84 -14.24
CA ILE A 348 5.37 20.24 -14.44
C ILE A 348 5.95 20.46 -15.84
N GLU A 349 6.85 19.58 -16.28
CA GLU A 349 7.62 19.69 -17.52
C GLU A 349 6.85 19.19 -18.75
N SER A 350 5.83 18.36 -18.55
CA SER A 350 5.14 17.75 -19.68
C SER A 350 4.38 18.78 -20.51
N THR A 351 4.80 18.92 -21.76
CA THR A 351 4.01 19.55 -22.83
C THR A 351 2.87 18.64 -23.32
N SER A 352 2.78 17.40 -22.79
CA SER A 352 1.73 16.44 -23.12
C SER A 352 0.37 16.90 -22.55
N PRO A 353 -0.72 16.76 -23.32
CA PRO A 353 -2.05 17.15 -22.86
C PRO A 353 -2.59 16.31 -21.69
N GLN A 354 -1.93 15.19 -21.32
CA GLN A 354 -2.44 14.20 -20.36
C GLN A 354 -1.33 13.65 -19.43
N PRO A 355 -0.85 14.41 -18.43
CA PRO A 355 0.21 13.97 -17.53
C PRO A 355 -0.19 12.75 -16.67
N HIS A 356 -1.48 12.54 -16.47
CA HIS A 356 -2.05 11.46 -15.66
C HIS A 356 -2.50 10.27 -16.50
N LYS A 357 -2.09 10.22 -17.78
CA LYS A 357 -2.45 9.12 -18.67
C LYS A 357 -2.09 7.78 -18.06
N MET A 358 -3.04 6.85 -18.11
CA MET A 358 -2.83 5.50 -17.63
C MET A 358 -2.06 4.68 -18.67
N ASP A 359 -0.72 4.81 -18.63
CA ASP A 359 0.21 4.06 -19.48
C ASP A 359 1.10 3.12 -18.65
N ARG A 360 2.02 2.40 -19.32
CA ARG A 360 2.96 1.48 -18.66
C ARG A 360 3.78 2.16 -17.56
N TRP A 361 4.16 3.41 -17.77
CA TRP A 361 4.92 4.17 -16.78
C TRP A 361 4.06 4.49 -15.55
N MET A 362 2.79 4.90 -15.75
CA MET A 362 1.86 5.17 -14.66
C MET A 362 1.55 3.91 -13.85
N ILE A 363 1.31 2.77 -14.49
CA ILE A 363 1.14 1.49 -13.78
C ILE A 363 2.39 1.11 -13.00
N LYS A 364 3.58 1.32 -13.59
CA LYS A 364 4.84 1.11 -12.88
C LYS A 364 4.94 2.00 -11.66
N PHE A 365 4.55 3.28 -11.77
CA PHE A 365 4.51 4.24 -10.66
C PHE A 365 3.54 3.79 -9.55
N LEU A 366 2.32 3.42 -9.91
CA LEU A 366 1.22 3.11 -8.99
C LEU A 366 1.31 1.75 -8.31
N LEU A 367 1.84 0.73 -9.00
CA LEU A 367 1.80 -0.66 -8.52
C LEU A 367 3.19 -1.24 -8.28
N GLN A 368 4.11 -1.02 -9.22
CA GLN A 368 5.43 -1.66 -9.24
C GLN A 368 6.46 -0.87 -8.42
N HIS A 369 6.15 -0.70 -7.14
CA HIS A 369 6.88 0.13 -6.19
C HIS A 369 8.28 -0.39 -5.84
N ALA A 370 8.53 -1.67 -6.08
CA ALA A 370 9.82 -2.32 -5.81
C ALA A 370 10.78 -2.27 -7.01
N LEU A 371 10.34 -1.74 -8.16
CA LEU A 371 11.16 -1.57 -9.36
C LEU A 371 11.62 -0.10 -9.51
N ASP A 372 12.75 0.09 -10.18
CA ASP A 372 13.22 1.43 -10.54
C ASP A 372 12.27 2.10 -11.54
N LEU A 373 11.91 3.35 -11.25
CA LEU A 373 11.11 4.16 -12.15
C LEU A 373 12.05 4.98 -13.04
N ASN A 374 12.17 4.59 -14.31
CA ASN A 374 12.94 5.34 -15.31
C ASN A 374 12.23 6.65 -15.69
N ASN A 375 12.87 7.51 -16.47
CA ASN A 375 12.17 8.68 -17.01
C ASN A 375 11.06 8.19 -17.96
N ARG A 376 9.93 8.89 -17.98
CA ARG A 376 8.77 8.48 -18.77
C ARG A 376 9.04 8.54 -20.28
N ASP A 377 9.89 9.46 -20.70
CA ASP A 377 10.28 9.63 -22.11
C ASP A 377 11.13 8.45 -22.62
N ASP A 378 11.93 7.82 -21.75
CA ASP A 378 12.73 6.64 -22.11
C ASP A 378 11.84 5.43 -22.47
N VAL A 379 10.64 5.36 -21.88
CA VAL A 379 9.63 4.31 -22.15
C VAL A 379 8.88 4.57 -23.47
N GLN A 380 8.75 5.84 -23.88
CA GLN A 380 8.12 6.21 -25.15
C GLN A 380 9.07 6.03 -26.34
N SER A 381 10.39 6.09 -26.15
CA SER A 381 11.37 5.88 -27.22
C SER A 381 11.44 4.45 -27.78
N GLU A 382 10.82 3.46 -27.15
CA GLU A 382 10.66 2.10 -27.70
C GLU A 382 9.49 2.00 -28.71
N GLU A 383 8.65 3.02 -28.83
CA GLU A 383 7.56 3.13 -29.81
C GLU A 383 7.82 4.35 -30.75
N VAL A 384 8.36 4.08 -31.95
CA VAL A 384 8.85 5.02 -33.00
C VAL A 384 7.79 6.08 -33.47
N PRO A 385 8.16 7.15 -34.22
CA PRO A 385 8.98 8.32 -33.93
C PRO A 385 8.16 9.63 -33.75
N PHE A 386 8.73 10.56 -32.98
CA PHE A 386 8.20 11.89 -32.65
C PHE A 386 7.91 12.80 -33.88
N ARG A 387 6.70 13.36 -33.98
CA ARG A 387 6.44 14.64 -34.67
C ARG A 387 6.21 15.73 -33.61
N ARG A 388 7.12 16.71 -33.55
CA ARG A 388 6.94 17.92 -32.74
C ARG A 388 5.86 18.83 -33.33
N PRO A 389 4.88 19.30 -32.54
CA PRO A 389 4.16 20.53 -32.84
C PRO A 389 4.90 21.75 -32.25
N SER A 390 4.80 22.87 -32.95
CA SER A 390 5.49 24.14 -32.68
C SER A 390 5.01 24.86 -31.42
N ASP A 391 5.96 25.57 -30.80
CA ASP A 391 5.78 26.59 -29.77
C ASP A 391 4.59 27.53 -30.03
N ARG A 392 3.67 27.65 -29.06
CA ARG A 392 2.81 28.84 -28.93
C ARG A 392 2.53 29.22 -27.46
N VAL A 393 3.09 30.37 -27.12
CA VAL A 393 2.53 31.53 -26.40
C VAL A 393 1.96 31.30 -24.99
N GLY A 394 2.65 31.89 -24.02
CA GLY A 394 2.21 32.04 -22.62
C GLY A 394 0.89 32.78 -22.49
N SER A 395 -0.02 32.17 -21.74
CA SER A 395 -1.28 32.73 -21.26
C SER A 395 -1.22 32.86 -19.73
N SER A 396 -2.16 33.57 -19.13
CA SER A 396 -2.31 33.68 -17.66
C SER A 396 -2.32 32.31 -16.95
N SER A 397 -2.80 31.26 -17.61
CA SER A 397 -2.76 29.88 -17.11
C SER A 397 -1.35 29.35 -16.86
N ASN A 398 -0.33 29.90 -17.51
CA ASN A 398 1.06 29.46 -17.33
C ASN A 398 1.68 30.02 -16.05
N TRP A 399 1.33 31.25 -15.63
CA TRP A 399 1.86 31.80 -14.36
C TRP A 399 1.28 31.08 -13.15
N GLU A 400 -0.02 30.76 -13.18
CA GLU A 400 -0.70 30.09 -12.08
C GLU A 400 -0.18 28.66 -11.91
N LEU A 401 0.06 27.96 -13.03
CA LEU A 401 0.71 26.65 -13.01
C LEU A 401 2.13 26.74 -12.45
N ILE A 402 2.93 27.73 -12.86
CA ILE A 402 4.30 27.94 -12.33
C ILE A 402 4.27 28.16 -10.81
N GLU A 403 3.35 28.99 -10.31
CA GLU A 403 3.25 29.24 -8.87
C GLU A 403 2.79 27.98 -8.10
N ARG A 404 1.83 27.23 -8.64
CA ARG A 404 1.39 25.95 -8.06
C ARG A 404 2.50 24.89 -8.10
N SER A 405 3.30 24.86 -9.15
CA SER A 405 4.50 24.01 -9.26
C SER A 405 5.49 24.33 -8.15
N ARG A 406 5.80 25.62 -7.93
CA ARG A 406 6.68 26.06 -6.84
C ARG A 406 6.19 25.60 -5.47
N MET A 407 4.88 25.67 -5.20
CA MET A 407 4.30 25.19 -3.94
C MET A 407 4.56 23.69 -3.70
N THR A 408 4.43 22.87 -4.75
CA THR A 408 4.72 21.44 -4.64
C THR A 408 6.23 21.19 -4.49
N GLU A 409 7.09 21.90 -5.23
CA GLU A 409 8.55 21.75 -5.15
C GLU A 409 9.10 22.13 -3.77
N GLU A 410 8.58 23.19 -3.14
CA GLU A 410 8.97 23.59 -1.79
C GLU A 410 8.78 22.48 -0.76
N ILE A 411 7.70 21.70 -0.87
CA ILE A 411 7.40 20.60 0.05
C ILE A 411 8.29 19.40 -0.25
N ILE A 412 8.32 19.02 -1.54
CA ILE A 412 8.95 17.79 -2.01
C ILE A 412 10.49 17.87 -1.94
N CYS A 413 11.07 19.01 -2.34
CA CYS A 413 12.51 19.25 -2.37
C CYS A 413 13.01 19.97 -1.12
N GLY A 414 12.22 20.89 -0.54
CA GLY A 414 12.64 21.67 0.64
C GLY A 414 12.86 20.83 1.90
N THR A 415 12.16 19.70 2.05
CA THR A 415 12.38 18.74 3.14
C THR A 415 13.67 17.93 3.02
N GLN A 416 14.32 17.89 1.83
CA GLN A 416 15.63 17.26 1.67
C GLN A 416 16.79 18.16 2.12
N ILE A 417 16.56 19.47 2.26
CA ILE A 417 17.58 20.48 2.57
C ILE A 417 17.59 20.87 4.07
N ALA A 418 16.58 20.45 4.85
CA ALA A 418 16.59 20.65 6.29
C ALA A 418 17.79 19.90 6.92
N PRO A 419 18.70 20.58 7.64
CA PRO A 419 19.87 19.94 8.20
C PRO A 419 19.45 18.86 9.20
N ARG A 420 20.09 17.68 9.09
CA ARG A 420 20.07 16.62 10.10
C ARG A 420 20.71 17.14 11.40
N ASN A 421 19.96 17.93 12.15
CA ASN A 421 20.29 18.29 13.52
C ASN A 421 19.06 18.00 14.36
N ILE A 422 19.05 16.81 14.97
CA ILE A 422 18.80 16.53 16.39
C ILE A 422 19.36 15.13 16.66
#